data_AF-A0A6G3PG37-F1
#
_entry.id   AF-A0A6G3PG37-F1
#
_cell.length_a   1.000
_cell.length_b   1.000
_cell.length_c   1.000
_cell.angle_alpha   90.00
_cell.angle_beta   90.00
_cell.angle_gamma   90.00
#
_symmetry.space_group_name_H-M   'P 1'
#
loop_
_entity.id
_entity.type
_entity.pdbx_description
1 polymer ?
#
loop_
_entity_poly.entity_id
_entity_poly.type
_entity_poly.pdbx_seq_one_letter_code
_entity_poly.pdbx_strand_id
1 'polypeptide(L)'
;MDEVEEVEVVVAHAERATLRVGGVFLKVDADRARTDAEVEAMSLAPVPTPEILWRKPPVLAIAAVPGATLGRLGGAAAGSPA
;
A
#
# COMPACT_ATOMS: atom_id res chain seq x y z
N MET A 1 -11.31 1.50 26.62
CA MET A 1 -10.59 2.63 26.01
C MET A 1 -10.05 2.05 24.72
N ASP A 2 -10.60 2.48 23.58
CA ASP A 2 -10.14 2.02 22.29
C ASP A 2 -8.65 2.36 22.17
N GLU A 3 -7.84 1.33 21.99
CA GLU A 3 -6.42 1.50 21.70
C GLU A 3 -6.34 2.22 20.35
N VAL A 4 -5.86 3.46 20.36
CA VAL A 4 -5.74 4.26 19.13
C VAL A 4 -4.82 3.51 18.17
N GLU A 5 -5.30 3.23 16.96
CA GLU A 5 -4.44 2.60 15.95
C GLU A 5 -3.28 3.53 15.61
N GLU A 6 -2.06 3.02 15.74
CA GLU A 6 -0.85 3.77 15.40
C GLU A 6 -0.83 4.13 13.92
N VAL A 7 -0.42 5.37 13.64
CA VAL A 7 -0.22 5.87 12.28
C VAL A 7 1.26 5.77 11.94
N GLU A 8 1.60 4.87 11.02
CA GLU A 8 2.96 4.66 10.54
C GLU A 8 3.17 5.35 9.19
N VAL A 9 4.27 6.10 9.04
CA VAL A 9 4.72 6.61 7.74
C VAL A 9 5.60 5.54 7.09
N VAL A 10 5.04 4.79 6.14
CA VAL A 10 5.74 3.68 5.47
C VAL A 10 6.76 4.21 4.46
N VAL A 11 6.35 5.20 3.67
CA VAL A 11 7.21 5.91 2.71
C VAL A 11 6.77 7.37 2.66
N ALA A 12 7.72 8.31 2.63
CA ALA A 12 7.43 9.71 2.38
C ALA A 12 8.54 10.37 1.56
N HIS A 13 8.13 11.11 0.54
CA HIS A 13 8.98 12.06 -0.17
C HIS A 13 8.13 13.23 -0.71
N ALA A 14 8.77 14.19 -1.37
CA ALA A 14 8.13 15.46 -1.75
C ALA A 14 6.88 15.33 -2.64
N GLU A 15 6.73 14.24 -3.40
CA GLU A 15 5.61 14.07 -4.34
C GLU A 15 4.48 13.18 -3.81
N ARG A 16 4.78 12.25 -2.91
CA ARG A 16 3.83 11.24 -2.43
C ARG A 16 4.25 10.66 -1.10
N ALA A 17 3.27 10.15 -0.37
CA ALA A 17 3.48 9.43 0.87
C ALA A 17 2.53 8.24 0.98
N THR A 18 2.96 7.20 1.67
CA THR A 18 2.11 6.08 2.08
C THR A 18 2.09 6.03 3.60
N LEU A 19 0.89 6.12 4.16
CA LEU A 19 0.62 5.93 5.58
C LEU A 19 0.01 4.55 5.79
N ARG A 20 0.22 3.98 6.97
CA ARG A 20 -0.49 2.79 7.44
C ARG A 20 -1.20 3.12 8.76
N VAL A 21 -2.46 2.73 8.86
CA VAL A 21 -3.27 2.82 10.08
C VAL A 21 -3.90 1.45 10.27
N GLY A 22 -3.42 0.68 11.25
CA GLY A 22 -3.82 -0.71 11.44
C GLY A 22 -3.65 -1.55 10.17
N GLY A 23 -4.78 -2.03 9.62
CA GLY A 23 -4.87 -2.82 8.39
C GLY A 23 -5.08 -2.01 7.10
N VAL A 24 -5.05 -0.68 7.15
CA VAL A 24 -5.32 0.21 6.02
C VAL A 24 -4.07 0.93 5.58
N PHE A 25 -3.87 1.04 4.26
CA PHE A 25 -2.84 1.88 3.66
C PHE A 25 -3.48 3.08 2.96
N LEU A 26 -2.95 4.27 3.22
CA LEU A 26 -3.35 5.51 2.57
C LEU A 26 -2.23 5.97 1.65
N LYS A 27 -2.47 5.93 0.34
CA LYS A 27 -1.55 6.45 -0.67
C LYS A 27 -1.96 7.88 -0.99
N VAL A 28 -1.12 8.84 -0.62
CA VAL A 28 -1.30 10.26 -0.87
C VAL A 28 -0.44 10.64 -2.07
N ASP A 29 -1.07 11.03 -3.18
CA ASP A 29 -0.38 11.47 -4.40
C ASP A 29 -1.11 12.70 -4.97
N ALA A 30 -0.37 13.79 -5.19
CA ALA A 30 -0.92 15.02 -5.76
C ALA A 30 -1.33 14.86 -7.23
N ASP A 31 -0.76 13.89 -7.94
CA ASP A 31 -1.10 13.58 -9.32
C ASP A 31 -2.13 12.45 -9.39
N ARG A 32 -3.38 12.86 -9.60
CA ARG A 32 -4.52 11.95 -9.72
C ARG A 32 -4.35 10.91 -10.83
N ALA A 33 -3.66 11.24 -11.93
CA ALA A 33 -3.52 10.31 -13.05
C ALA A 33 -2.70 9.07 -12.65
N ARG A 34 -1.72 9.24 -11.75
CA ARG A 34 -0.92 8.12 -11.21
C ARG A 34 -1.77 7.17 -10.36
N THR A 35 -2.64 7.72 -9.51
CA THR A 35 -3.58 6.92 -8.70
C THR A 35 -4.63 6.23 -9.56
N ASP A 36 -5.14 6.89 -10.61
CA ASP A 36 -6.13 6.31 -11.51
C ASP A 36 -5.53 5.13 -12.31
N ALA A 37 -4.30 5.28 -12.81
CA ALA A 37 -3.56 4.20 -13.48
C ALA A 37 -3.26 3.01 -12.54
N GLU A 38 -2.96 3.27 -11.27
CA GLU A 38 -2.77 2.21 -10.28
C GLU A 38 -4.03 1.39 -10.07
N VAL A 39 -5.19 2.05 -9.93
CA VAL A 39 -6.47 1.35 -9.77
C VAL A 39 -6.84 0.55 -11.02
N GLU A 40 -6.58 1.08 -12.21
CA GLU A 40 -6.77 0.33 -13.45
C GLU A 40 -5.88 -0.92 -13.48
N ALA A 41 -4.58 -0.77 -13.18
CA ALA A 41 -3.66 -1.89 -13.10
C ALA A 41 -4.09 -2.96 -12.08
N MET A 42 -4.60 -2.55 -10.92
CA MET A 42 -5.13 -3.48 -9.92
C MET A 42 -6.30 -4.32 -10.43
N SER A 43 -7.14 -3.75 -11.31
CA SER A 43 -8.29 -4.46 -11.89
C SER A 43 -7.90 -5.47 -12.99
N LEU A 44 -6.70 -5.31 -13.56
CA LEU A 44 -6.17 -6.17 -14.62
C LEU A 44 -5.25 -7.28 -14.09
N ALA A 45 -4.83 -7.20 -12.83
CA ALA A 45 -3.84 -8.11 -12.27
C ALA A 45 -4.37 -9.55 -12.15
N PRO A 46 -3.60 -10.59 -12.58
CA PRO A 46 -3.99 -12.00 -12.47
C PRO A 46 -3.74 -12.59 -11.06
N VAL A 47 -3.65 -11.73 -10.04
CA VAL A 47 -3.35 -12.08 -8.65
C VAL A 47 -4.22 -11.24 -7.71
N PRO A 48 -4.43 -11.66 -6.45
CA PRO A 48 -5.16 -10.85 -5.48
C PRO A 48 -4.53 -9.46 -5.35
N THR A 49 -5.35 -8.43 -5.47
CA THR A 49 -4.97 -7.03 -5.24
C THR A 49 -5.68 -6.50 -4.00
N PRO A 50 -5.16 -5.41 -3.39
CA PRO A 50 -5.83 -4.74 -2.27
C PRO A 50 -7.28 -4.37 -2.57
N GLU A 51 -8.18 -4.54 -1.60
CA GLU A 51 -9.52 -3.94 -1.70
C GLU A 51 -9.42 -2.41 -1.64
N ILE A 52 -10.14 -1.72 -2.52
CA ILE A 52 -10.26 -0.26 -2.49
C ILE A 52 -11.38 0.12 -1.52
N LEU A 53 -11.02 0.74 -0.40
CA LEU A 53 -11.98 1.15 0.63
C LEU A 53 -12.67 2.45 0.26
N TRP A 54 -11.90 3.42 -0.25
CA TRP A 54 -12.43 4.67 -0.80
C TRP A 54 -11.40 5.39 -1.67
N ARG A 55 -11.89 6.26 -2.55
CA ARG A 55 -11.08 7.12 -3.43
C ARG A 55 -11.53 8.55 -3.28
N LYS A 56 -10.67 9.40 -2.72
CA LYS A 56 -10.91 10.84 -2.57
C LYS A 56 -9.58 11.56 -2.80
N PRO A 57 -9.35 12.15 -3.99
CA PRO A 57 -8.12 12.84 -4.29
C PRO A 57 -7.73 13.84 -3.18
N PRO A 58 -6.44 13.87 -2.75
CA PRO A 58 -5.29 13.16 -3.33
C PRO A 58 -5.06 11.73 -2.80
N VAL A 59 -6.04 11.13 -2.11
CA VAL A 59 -5.84 9.90 -1.34
C VAL A 59 -6.60 8.72 -1.94
N LEU A 60 -5.88 7.60 -2.08
CA LEU A 60 -6.42 6.26 -2.30
C LEU A 60 -6.24 5.44 -1.03
N ALA A 61 -7.34 4.94 -0.47
CA ALA A 61 -7.31 4.04 0.68
C ALA A 61 -7.55 2.61 0.26
N ILE A 62 -6.67 1.72 0.69
CA ILE A 62 -6.70 0.29 0.37
C ILE A 62 -6.51 -0.57 1.62
N ALA A 63 -7.12 -1.74 1.63
CA ALA A 63 -6.90 -2.74 2.66
C ALA A 63 -5.53 -3.42 2.51
N ALA A 64 -4.97 -3.92 3.61
CA ALA A 64 -3.84 -4.83 3.55
C ALA A 64 -4.19 -6.09 2.75
N VAL A 65 -3.29 -6.51 1.86
CA VAL A 65 -3.47 -7.78 1.13
C VAL A 65 -3.22 -8.95 2.08
N PRO A 66 -4.12 -9.95 2.17
CA PRO A 66 -3.88 -11.15 2.96
C PRO A 66 -2.67 -11.92 2.46
N GLY A 67 -1.78 -12.33 3.37
CA GLY A 67 -0.60 -13.13 3.03
C GLY A 67 0.57 -12.86 3.96
N ALA A 68 1.73 -13.42 3.61
CA ALA A 68 2.98 -13.22 4.32
C ALA A 68 4.04 -12.63 3.38
N THR A 69 4.75 -11.61 3.85
CA THR A 69 5.88 -11.02 3.11
C THR A 69 6.99 -12.05 2.92
N LEU A 70 7.37 -12.34 1.68
CA LEU A 70 8.40 -13.32 1.34
C LEU A 70 9.84 -12.82 1.57
N GLY A 71 10.02 -11.51 1.67
CA GLY A 71 11.31 -10.87 1.91
C GLY A 71 11.19 -9.35 1.99
N ARG A 72 12.21 -8.68 2.54
CA ARG A 72 12.27 -7.22 2.61
C ARG A 72 13.46 -6.70 1.82
N LEU A 73 13.30 -5.55 1.17
CA LEU A 73 14.38 -4.89 0.45
C LEU A 73 15.54 -4.58 1.42
N GLY A 74 16.75 -4.96 1.04
CA GLY A 74 17.95 -4.85 1.89
C GLY A 74 18.09 -5.94 2.98
N GLY A 75 17.14 -6.88 3.07
CA GLY A 75 17.23 -8.06 3.95
C GLY A 75 18.03 -9.20 3.33
N ALA A 76 18.36 -10.21 4.15
CA ALA A 76 18.99 -11.44 3.66
C ALA A 76 18.10 -12.13 2.60
N ALA A 77 18.71 -12.60 1.52
CA ALA A 77 18.00 -13.33 0.48
C ALA A 77 17.42 -14.63 1.07
N ALA A 78 16.12 -14.85 0.92
CA ALA A 78 15.42 -16.04 1.42
C ALA A 78 15.61 -17.29 0.51
N GLY A 79 16.55 -17.26 -0.44
CA GLY A 79 16.82 -18.38 -1.33
C GLY A 79 17.78 -19.39 -0.70
N SER A 80 17.41 -20.68 -0.71
CA SER A 80 18.41 -21.74 -0.58
C SER A 80 19.27 -21.80 -1.85
N PRO A 81 20.57 -22.10 -1.76
CA PRO A 81 21.38 -22.38 -2.94
C PRO A 81 20.78 -23.55 -3.72
N ALA A 82 20.87 -23.46 -5.05
CA ALA A 82 20.50 -24.54 -5.97
C ALA A 82 21.56 -25.65 -5.98
#